data_AF-A0A142YMV0-F1
#
_entry.id   AF-A0A142YMV0-F1
#
_cell.length_a   1.000
_cell.length_b   1.000
_cell.length_c   1.000
_cell.angle_alpha   90.00
_cell.angle_beta   90.00
_cell.angle_gamma   90.00
#
_symmetry.space_group_name_H-M   'P 1'
#
loop_
_entity.id
_entity.type
_entity.pdbx_description
1 polymer ?
#
loop_
_entity_poly.entity_id
_entity_poly.type
_entity_poly.pdbx_seq_one_letter_code
_entity_poly.pdbx_strand_id
1 'polypeptide(L)'
;MSDRNRTLSRRWFEEVWNERRTEAIEELMSVDVLGHSESGEISGLDAFQRFREQFLTAFPDLKFVVEDLIGVGDDVVVRWSASGTHAGDALGIEPCHRHVSVRGMTWHRFKDGLLVEAWDNWNQGALLQHLSELPDVDRDRRIKRRIELAERIREVREEVFGPTGGPEVARLLGLPARTWYSYETGVTIPAEVLLDFIKESGVSPNWLRSGEGPRYPRDAKAPGAKPEESTP
;
A
#
# COMPACT_ATOMS: atom_id res chain seq x y z
N MET A 1 -1.98 39.96 -20.35
CA MET A 1 -2.60 39.40 -19.13
C MET A 1 -2.77 37.88 -19.24
N SER A 2 -3.39 37.37 -20.31
CA SER A 2 -3.49 35.91 -20.59
C SER A 2 -2.17 35.13 -20.42
N ASP A 3 -1.07 35.51 -21.08
CA ASP A 3 0.20 34.74 -20.98
C ASP A 3 0.84 34.77 -19.57
N ARG A 4 0.65 35.86 -18.82
CA ARG A 4 1.11 35.94 -17.42
C ARG A 4 0.33 34.97 -16.54
N ASN A 5 -1.01 34.99 -16.63
CA ASN A 5 -1.88 34.13 -15.82
C ASN A 5 -1.68 32.65 -16.17
N ARG A 6 -1.42 32.34 -17.45
CA ARG A 6 -1.04 31.01 -17.92
C ARG A 6 0.25 30.52 -17.26
N THR A 7 1.24 31.41 -17.12
CA THR A 7 2.50 31.12 -16.43
C THR A 7 2.26 30.88 -14.94
N LEU A 8 1.47 31.74 -14.27
CA LEU A 8 1.11 31.58 -12.86
C LEU A 8 0.37 30.27 -12.60
N SER A 9 -0.56 29.89 -13.47
CA SER A 9 -1.26 28.61 -13.38
C SER A 9 -0.32 27.41 -13.52
N ARG A 10 0.70 27.48 -14.39
CA ARG A 10 1.69 26.41 -14.50
C ARG A 10 2.56 26.34 -13.25
N ARG A 11 3.03 27.49 -12.74
CA ARG A 11 3.78 27.58 -11.48
C ARG A 11 2.99 27.01 -10.30
N TRP A 12 1.67 27.20 -10.28
CA TRP A 12 0.80 26.64 -9.25
C TRP A 12 0.92 25.11 -9.16
N PHE A 13 0.76 24.39 -10.28
CA PHE A 13 0.90 22.93 -10.28
C PHE A 13 2.34 22.47 -10.00
N GLU A 14 3.34 23.22 -10.44
CA GLU A 14 4.73 22.82 -10.24
C GLU A 14 5.21 23.11 -8.80
N GLU A 15 5.17 24.36 -8.36
CA GLU A 15 5.76 24.77 -7.09
C GLU A 15 4.92 24.32 -5.89
N VAL A 16 3.60 24.55 -5.92
CA VAL A 16 2.73 24.23 -4.77
C VAL A 16 2.49 22.75 -4.67
N TRP A 17 2.15 22.10 -5.79
CA TRP A 17 1.91 20.67 -5.81
C TRP A 17 3.23 19.92 -5.98
N ASN A 18 3.86 19.86 -7.15
CA ASN A 18 4.99 18.94 -7.39
C ASN A 18 6.21 19.15 -6.47
N GLU A 19 6.69 20.38 -6.29
CA GLU A 19 7.87 20.73 -5.48
C GLU A 19 7.55 20.86 -3.98
N ARG A 20 6.26 20.81 -3.62
CA ARG A 20 5.75 20.92 -2.26
C ARG A 20 6.07 22.25 -1.56
N ARG A 21 6.34 23.32 -2.31
CA ARG A 21 6.76 24.64 -1.80
C ARG A 21 5.60 25.38 -1.14
N THR A 22 5.55 25.36 0.19
CA THR A 22 4.48 26.03 0.97
C THR A 22 4.49 27.54 0.77
N GLU A 23 5.67 28.15 0.64
CA GLU A 23 5.83 29.60 0.42
C GLU A 23 5.18 30.05 -0.90
N ALA A 24 5.15 29.17 -1.91
CA ALA A 24 4.51 29.47 -3.19
C ALA A 24 3.00 29.63 -3.07
N ILE A 25 2.37 29.09 -2.01
CA ILE A 25 0.94 29.29 -1.76
C ILE A 25 0.70 30.77 -1.46
N GLU A 26 1.45 31.36 -0.54
CA GLU A 26 1.32 32.78 -0.17
C GLU A 26 1.73 33.73 -1.30
N GLU A 27 2.67 33.31 -2.17
CA GLU A 27 3.10 34.11 -3.33
C GLU A 27 2.07 34.13 -4.47
N LEU A 28 1.31 33.05 -4.66
CA LEU A 28 0.47 32.84 -5.84
C LEU A 28 -1.03 32.94 -5.57
N MET A 29 -1.46 32.84 -4.33
CA MET A 29 -2.88 32.76 -3.93
C MET A 29 -3.28 33.92 -3.04
N SER A 30 -4.49 34.43 -3.24
CA SER A 30 -5.09 35.45 -2.38
C SER A 30 -5.44 34.88 -1.00
N VAL A 31 -5.33 35.71 0.04
CA VAL A 31 -5.77 35.37 1.40
C VAL A 31 -7.27 35.02 1.47
N ASP A 32 -8.06 35.65 0.61
CA ASP A 32 -9.52 35.48 0.51
C ASP A 32 -9.92 34.55 -0.64
N VAL A 33 -9.06 33.59 -1.01
CA VAL A 33 -9.34 32.65 -2.11
C VAL A 33 -10.63 31.85 -1.85
N LEU A 34 -11.38 31.59 -2.91
CA LEU A 34 -12.51 30.67 -2.91
C LEU A 34 -12.25 29.49 -3.87
N GLY A 35 -12.11 28.30 -3.33
CA GLY A 35 -11.99 27.06 -4.10
C GLY A 35 -13.30 26.29 -4.12
N HIS A 36 -13.65 25.72 -5.28
CA HIS A 36 -14.83 24.89 -5.50
C HIS A 36 -14.37 23.49 -5.91
N SER A 37 -14.65 22.48 -5.08
CA SER A 37 -14.29 21.08 -5.33
C SER A 37 -15.53 20.18 -5.28
N GLU A 38 -15.42 18.93 -5.77
CA GLU A 38 -16.49 17.94 -5.59
C GLU A 38 -16.81 17.68 -4.11
N SER A 39 -15.84 17.86 -3.22
CA SER A 39 -16.00 17.72 -1.77
C SER A 39 -16.56 18.97 -1.06
N GLY A 40 -16.80 20.07 -1.77
CA GLY A 40 -17.32 21.33 -1.22
C GLY A 40 -16.40 22.53 -1.41
N GLU A 41 -16.72 23.61 -0.73
CA GLU A 41 -16.00 24.89 -0.81
C GLU A 41 -14.75 24.92 0.10
N ILE A 42 -13.71 25.58 -0.38
CA ILE A 42 -12.44 25.82 0.32
C ILE A 42 -12.30 27.34 0.43
N SER A 43 -12.43 27.89 1.64
CA SER A 43 -12.36 29.34 1.86
C SER A 43 -11.07 29.72 2.60
N GLY A 44 -10.22 30.49 1.93
CA GLY A 44 -8.98 31.05 2.48
C GLY A 44 -7.80 30.07 2.52
N LEU A 45 -6.63 30.62 2.83
CA LEU A 45 -5.34 29.90 2.82
C LEU A 45 -5.32 28.70 3.76
N ASP A 46 -5.79 28.86 5.00
CA ASP A 46 -5.77 27.79 6.00
C ASP A 46 -6.58 26.57 5.57
N ALA A 47 -7.73 26.80 4.94
CA ALA A 47 -8.57 25.72 4.43
C ALA A 47 -7.87 24.99 3.27
N PHE A 48 -7.25 25.75 2.36
CA PHE A 48 -6.50 25.19 1.25
C PHE A 48 -5.28 24.38 1.72
N GLN A 49 -4.51 24.89 2.68
CA GLN A 49 -3.33 24.19 3.21
C GLN A 49 -3.72 22.84 3.83
N ARG A 50 -4.78 22.80 4.65
CA ARG A 50 -5.31 21.54 5.20
C ARG A 50 -5.76 20.56 4.12
N PHE A 51 -6.47 21.05 3.11
CA PHE A 51 -6.91 20.25 1.96
C PHE A 51 -5.71 19.65 1.22
N ARG A 52 -4.70 20.47 0.91
CA ARG A 52 -3.48 20.03 0.23
C ARG A 52 -2.72 19.01 1.07
N GLU A 53 -2.54 19.26 2.36
CA GLU A 53 -1.86 18.33 3.28
C GLU A 53 -2.58 16.98 3.32
N GLN A 54 -3.90 16.95 3.36
CA GLN A 54 -4.69 15.72 3.34
C GLN A 54 -4.36 14.86 2.10
N PHE A 55 -4.31 15.48 0.91
CA PHE A 55 -3.94 14.77 -0.33
C PHE A 55 -2.49 14.31 -0.34
N LEU A 56 -1.55 15.12 0.17
CA LEU A 56 -0.13 14.77 0.23
C LEU A 56 0.16 13.69 1.28
N THR A 57 -0.59 13.62 2.36
CA THR A 57 -0.50 12.52 3.32
C THR A 57 -1.02 11.23 2.71
N ALA A 58 -2.14 11.26 1.97
CA ALA A 58 -2.69 10.09 1.29
C ALA A 58 -1.81 9.60 0.12
N PHE A 59 -1.21 10.55 -0.62
CA PHE A 59 -0.35 10.31 -1.78
C PHE A 59 0.98 11.07 -1.65
N PRO A 60 1.96 10.54 -0.89
CA PRO A 60 3.23 11.24 -0.66
C PRO A 60 4.01 11.55 -1.96
N ASP A 61 3.89 10.68 -2.95
CA ASP A 61 4.51 10.77 -4.28
C ASP A 61 3.58 11.41 -5.33
N LEU A 62 2.50 12.09 -4.93
CA LEU A 62 1.55 12.74 -5.84
C LEU A 62 2.26 13.66 -6.84
N LYS A 63 2.00 13.46 -8.12
CA LYS A 63 2.58 14.26 -9.19
C LYS A 63 1.50 14.70 -10.16
N PHE A 64 1.46 16.01 -10.42
CA PHE A 64 0.64 16.62 -11.47
C PHE A 64 1.45 16.77 -12.76
N VAL A 65 0.78 16.57 -13.89
CA VAL A 65 1.24 16.89 -15.23
C VAL A 65 0.24 17.84 -15.85
N VAL A 66 0.69 19.05 -16.15
CA VAL A 66 -0.11 20.03 -16.91
C VAL A 66 -0.07 19.67 -18.38
N GLU A 67 -1.16 19.11 -18.89
CA GLU A 67 -1.27 18.60 -20.25
C GLU A 67 -1.52 19.71 -21.26
N ASP A 68 -2.37 20.68 -20.91
CA ASP A 68 -2.66 21.85 -21.72
C ASP A 68 -3.29 22.96 -20.87
N LEU A 69 -3.23 24.21 -21.34
CA LEU A 69 -3.90 25.33 -20.70
C LEU A 69 -4.22 26.48 -21.66
N ILE A 70 -5.41 27.04 -21.50
CA ILE A 70 -5.92 28.20 -22.26
C ILE A 70 -6.20 29.35 -21.29
N GLY A 71 -5.97 30.59 -21.71
CA GLY A 71 -6.20 31.76 -20.88
C GLY A 71 -6.91 32.88 -21.64
N VAL A 72 -7.97 33.43 -21.06
CA VAL A 72 -8.79 34.51 -21.63
C VAL A 72 -9.07 35.53 -20.52
N GLY A 73 -8.62 36.77 -20.72
CA GLY A 73 -8.71 37.80 -19.68
C GLY A 73 -7.99 37.37 -18.40
N ASP A 74 -8.76 37.26 -17.33
CA ASP A 74 -8.32 36.88 -15.99
C ASP A 74 -8.47 35.39 -15.69
N ASP A 75 -9.15 34.66 -16.56
CA ASP A 75 -9.44 33.24 -16.39
C ASP A 75 -8.42 32.36 -17.14
N VAL A 76 -8.03 31.24 -16.52
CA VAL A 76 -7.18 30.21 -17.11
C VAL A 76 -7.80 28.85 -16.83
N VAL A 77 -8.00 28.05 -17.88
CA VAL A 77 -8.44 26.66 -17.74
C VAL A 77 -7.26 25.76 -17.99
N VAL A 78 -6.97 24.87 -17.04
CA VAL A 78 -5.86 23.92 -17.07
C VAL A 78 -6.42 22.52 -17.16
N ARG A 79 -5.96 21.75 -18.15
CA ARG A 79 -6.18 20.31 -18.22
C ARG A 79 -4.95 19.59 -17.68
N TRP A 80 -5.17 18.66 -16.76
CA TRP A 80 -4.09 17.99 -16.05
C TRP A 80 -4.38 16.51 -15.84
N SER A 81 -3.31 15.74 -15.65
CA SER A 81 -3.35 14.42 -15.06
C SER A 81 -2.54 14.41 -13.77
N ALA A 82 -2.96 13.60 -12.81
CA ALA A 82 -2.23 13.37 -11.58
C ALA A 82 -2.06 11.87 -11.33
N SER A 83 -0.99 11.50 -10.66
CA SER A 83 -0.71 10.12 -10.28
C SER A 83 0.01 10.05 -8.94
N GLY A 84 -0.22 8.99 -8.19
CA GLY A 84 0.44 8.75 -6.91
C GLY A 84 0.13 7.35 -6.38
N THR A 85 0.81 6.98 -5.31
CA THR A 85 0.64 5.72 -4.58
C THR A 85 -0.13 5.99 -3.30
N HIS A 86 -1.27 5.30 -3.11
CA HIS A 86 -2.07 5.43 -1.91
C HIS A 86 -1.34 4.78 -0.72
N ALA A 87 -0.69 5.60 0.10
CA ALA A 87 0.22 5.17 1.17
C ALA A 87 -0.10 5.75 2.55
N GLY A 88 -1.05 6.69 2.63
CA GLY A 88 -1.58 7.22 3.90
C GLY A 88 -3.10 7.14 3.96
N ASP A 89 -3.65 7.33 5.16
CA ASP A 89 -5.06 7.11 5.49
C ASP A 89 -5.87 8.41 5.62
N ALA A 90 -5.29 9.55 5.26
CA ALA A 90 -5.87 10.88 5.45
C ALA A 90 -7.20 11.10 4.70
N LEU A 91 -7.56 10.23 3.75
CA LEU A 91 -8.87 10.23 3.07
C LEU A 91 -9.92 9.36 3.78
N GLY A 92 -9.62 8.81 4.95
CA GLY A 92 -10.50 7.90 5.70
C GLY A 92 -10.54 6.47 5.15
N ILE A 93 -9.58 6.10 4.30
CA ILE A 93 -9.46 4.78 3.66
C ILE A 93 -8.09 4.22 4.02
N GLU A 94 -8.01 2.95 4.44
CA GLU A 94 -6.73 2.29 4.71
C GLU A 94 -5.83 2.32 3.46
N PRO A 95 -4.51 2.52 3.61
CA PRO A 95 -3.59 2.55 2.47
C PRO A 95 -3.57 1.20 1.77
N CYS A 96 -3.87 1.19 0.47
CA CYS A 96 -3.88 -0.04 -0.34
C CYS A 96 -2.56 -0.28 -1.07
N HIS A 97 -1.61 0.65 -0.97
CA HIS A 97 -0.29 0.60 -1.60
C HIS A 97 -0.35 0.40 -3.13
N ARG A 98 -1.42 0.93 -3.75
CA ARG A 98 -1.63 0.90 -5.20
C ARG A 98 -1.30 2.24 -5.81
N HIS A 99 -0.70 2.17 -7.00
CA HIS A 99 -0.55 3.33 -7.87
C HIS A 99 -1.88 3.64 -8.55
N VAL A 100 -2.32 4.89 -8.48
CA VAL A 100 -3.54 5.38 -9.09
C VAL A 100 -3.22 6.60 -9.96
N SER A 101 -4.06 6.82 -10.97
CA SER A 101 -4.00 8.02 -11.80
C SER A 101 -5.39 8.57 -12.01
N VAL A 102 -5.50 9.89 -11.95
CA VAL A 102 -6.71 10.65 -12.18
C VAL A 102 -6.45 11.73 -13.23
N ARG A 103 -7.52 12.21 -13.85
CA ARG A 103 -7.48 13.33 -14.79
C ARG A 103 -8.51 14.34 -14.37
N GLY A 104 -8.20 15.60 -14.62
CA GLY A 104 -9.06 16.69 -14.21
C GLY A 104 -8.84 17.95 -15.02
N MET A 105 -9.68 18.91 -14.72
CA MET A 105 -9.54 20.27 -15.19
C MET A 105 -9.74 21.23 -14.04
N THR A 106 -8.91 22.27 -14.00
CA THR A 106 -9.04 23.35 -13.04
C THR A 106 -9.25 24.65 -13.77
N TRP A 107 -10.29 25.38 -13.39
CA TRP A 107 -10.46 26.76 -13.80
C TRP A 107 -9.88 27.66 -12.71
N HIS A 108 -8.89 28.47 -13.05
CA HIS A 108 -8.31 29.49 -12.19
C HIS A 108 -8.77 30.88 -12.61
N ARG A 109 -9.15 31.72 -11.64
CA ARG A 109 -9.38 33.15 -11.84
C ARG A 109 -8.34 33.95 -11.08
N PHE A 110 -7.71 34.89 -11.79
CA PHE A 110 -6.69 35.75 -11.23
C PHE A 110 -7.18 37.20 -11.06
N LYS A 111 -6.66 37.88 -10.04
CA LYS A 111 -6.80 39.32 -9.90
C LYS A 111 -5.50 39.88 -9.32
N ASP A 112 -5.00 40.97 -9.90
CA ASP A 112 -3.76 41.63 -9.47
C ASP A 112 -2.54 40.68 -9.39
N GLY A 113 -2.55 39.60 -10.18
CA GLY A 113 -1.50 38.58 -10.23
C GLY A 113 -1.61 37.46 -9.18
N LEU A 114 -2.71 37.41 -8.42
CA LEU A 114 -2.99 36.37 -7.42
C LEU A 114 -4.19 35.52 -7.85
N LEU A 115 -4.16 34.22 -7.53
CA LEU A 115 -5.30 33.30 -7.67
C LEU A 115 -6.36 33.66 -6.62
N VAL A 116 -7.53 34.12 -7.08
CA VAL A 116 -8.63 34.55 -6.19
C VAL A 116 -9.79 33.56 -6.15
N GLU A 117 -9.95 32.74 -7.17
CA GLU A 117 -11.01 31.74 -7.22
C GLU A 117 -10.59 30.55 -8.09
N ALA A 118 -11.01 29.34 -7.73
CA ALA A 118 -10.72 28.14 -8.51
C ALA A 118 -11.88 27.15 -8.52
N TRP A 119 -12.11 26.46 -9.64
CA TRP A 119 -13.03 25.32 -9.75
C TRP A 119 -12.27 24.08 -10.20
N ASP A 120 -12.13 23.11 -9.30
CA ASP A 120 -11.50 21.82 -9.56
C ASP A 120 -12.56 20.78 -9.94
N ASN A 121 -12.47 20.28 -11.17
CA ASN A 121 -13.40 19.31 -11.72
C ASN A 121 -12.64 18.03 -12.10
N TRP A 122 -12.82 16.99 -11.29
CA TRP A 122 -12.28 15.65 -11.52
C TRP A 122 -13.05 14.68 -10.63
N ASN A 123 -13.18 13.42 -11.06
CA ASN A 123 -14.05 12.44 -10.42
C ASN A 123 -13.43 11.89 -9.11
N GLN A 124 -13.51 12.68 -8.05
CA GLN A 124 -13.01 12.36 -6.71
C GLN A 124 -13.81 11.20 -6.11
N GLY A 125 -15.12 11.16 -6.33
CA GLY A 125 -15.97 10.06 -5.90
C GLY A 125 -15.51 8.71 -6.46
N ALA A 126 -15.19 8.62 -7.75
CA ALA A 126 -14.69 7.39 -8.35
C ALA A 126 -13.31 7.00 -7.83
N LEU A 127 -12.42 7.97 -7.53
CA LEU A 127 -11.15 7.66 -6.88
C LEU A 127 -11.39 7.01 -5.51
N LEU A 128 -12.21 7.64 -4.65
CA LEU A 128 -12.48 7.12 -3.30
C LEU A 128 -13.15 5.74 -3.33
N GLN A 129 -14.10 5.53 -4.26
CA GLN A 129 -14.68 4.21 -4.49
C GLN A 129 -13.59 3.20 -4.90
N HIS A 130 -12.77 3.56 -5.88
CA HIS A 130 -11.73 2.66 -6.39
C HIS A 130 -10.73 2.28 -5.29
N LEU A 131 -10.29 3.24 -4.48
CA LEU A 131 -9.39 2.97 -3.35
C LEU A 131 -10.01 2.04 -2.31
N SER A 132 -11.32 2.18 -2.04
CA SER A 132 -12.04 1.35 -1.08
C SER A 132 -12.21 -0.10 -1.53
N GLU A 133 -12.23 -0.34 -2.85
CA GLU A 133 -12.35 -1.67 -3.45
C GLU A 133 -10.99 -2.37 -3.63
N LEU A 134 -9.90 -1.59 -3.63
CA LEU A 134 -8.55 -2.13 -3.84
C LEU A 134 -8.01 -2.76 -2.56
N PRO A 135 -7.62 -4.06 -2.59
CA PRO A 135 -6.95 -4.67 -1.46
C PRO A 135 -5.54 -4.12 -1.30
N ASP A 136 -5.05 -4.11 -0.05
CA ASP A 136 -3.64 -3.89 0.28
C ASP A 136 -2.80 -5.05 -0.24
N VAL A 137 -2.09 -4.80 -1.34
CA VAL A 137 -1.29 -5.82 -2.04
C VAL A 137 -0.19 -6.39 -1.15
N ASP A 138 0.44 -5.56 -0.32
CA ASP A 138 1.56 -5.99 0.50
C ASP A 138 1.08 -6.80 1.70
N ARG A 139 -0.02 -6.39 2.33
CA ARG A 139 -0.69 -7.18 3.37
C ARG A 139 -1.20 -8.49 2.82
N ASP A 140 -1.90 -8.49 1.70
CA ASP A 140 -2.44 -9.71 1.08
C ASP A 140 -1.32 -10.67 0.68
N ARG A 141 -0.22 -10.15 0.11
CA ARG A 141 0.95 -10.95 -0.22
C ARG A 141 1.61 -11.55 1.02
N ARG A 142 1.68 -10.82 2.14
CA ARG A 142 2.19 -11.33 3.42
C ARG A 142 1.26 -12.40 4.00
N ILE A 143 -0.05 -12.20 3.96
CA ILE A 143 -1.05 -13.18 4.42
C ILE A 143 -0.95 -14.46 3.59
N LYS A 144 -0.94 -14.33 2.25
CA LYS A 144 -0.82 -15.47 1.34
C LYS A 144 0.44 -16.29 1.61
N ARG A 145 1.60 -15.64 1.75
CA ARG A 145 2.87 -16.31 2.07
C ARG A 145 2.83 -17.06 3.40
N ARG A 146 2.14 -16.53 4.42
CA ARG A 146 1.98 -17.19 5.73
C ARG A 146 1.09 -18.42 5.66
N ILE A 147 -0.01 -18.34 4.91
CA ILE A 147 -0.91 -19.48 4.70
C ILE A 147 -0.18 -20.59 3.94
N GLU A 148 0.49 -20.26 2.83
CA GLU A 148 1.27 -21.21 2.04
C GLU A 148 2.40 -21.89 2.85
N LEU A 149 3.07 -21.14 3.74
CA LEU A 149 4.07 -21.72 4.66
C LEU A 149 3.42 -22.70 5.65
N ALA A 150 2.28 -22.32 6.23
CA ALA A 150 1.56 -23.15 7.20
C ALA A 150 1.03 -24.45 6.57
N GLU A 151 0.55 -24.38 5.32
CA GLU A 151 0.16 -25.55 4.53
C GLU A 151 1.34 -26.51 4.34
N ARG A 152 2.50 -26.00 3.91
CA ARG A 152 3.71 -26.84 3.75
C ARG A 152 4.20 -27.43 5.06
N ILE A 153 4.11 -26.68 6.16
CA ILE A 153 4.46 -27.21 7.50
C ILE A 153 3.52 -28.36 7.88
N ARG A 154 2.22 -28.20 7.61
CA ARG A 154 1.23 -29.25 7.84
C ARG A 154 1.52 -30.48 6.98
N GLU A 155 1.82 -30.31 5.70
CA GLU A 155 2.20 -31.41 4.81
C GLU A 155 3.39 -32.21 5.36
N VAL A 156 4.45 -31.50 5.77
CA VAL A 156 5.65 -32.12 6.34
C VAL A 156 5.33 -32.85 7.65
N ARG A 157 4.49 -32.24 8.51
CA ARG A 157 4.05 -32.91 9.73
C ARG A 157 3.28 -34.19 9.41
N GLU A 158 2.33 -34.15 8.49
CA GLU A 158 1.52 -35.33 8.11
C GLU A 158 2.37 -36.45 7.53
N GLU A 159 3.39 -36.09 6.75
CA GLU A 159 4.31 -37.03 6.13
C GLU A 159 5.25 -37.68 7.16
N VAL A 160 5.85 -36.88 8.04
CA VAL A 160 6.90 -37.36 8.97
C VAL A 160 6.32 -37.92 10.27
N PHE A 161 5.29 -37.28 10.81
CA PHE A 161 4.71 -37.59 12.13
C PHE A 161 3.28 -38.15 12.04
N GLY A 162 2.72 -38.25 10.84
CA GLY A 162 1.39 -38.78 10.58
C GLY A 162 0.25 -37.76 10.74
N PRO A 163 -0.99 -38.09 10.30
CA PRO A 163 -2.14 -37.20 10.32
C PRO A 163 -2.50 -36.63 11.70
N THR A 164 -2.24 -37.39 12.77
CA THR A 164 -2.47 -36.97 14.16
C THR A 164 -1.19 -36.58 14.89
N GLY A 165 -0.08 -36.35 14.18
CA GLY A 165 1.25 -36.09 14.74
C GLY A 165 1.45 -34.72 15.41
N GLY A 166 0.44 -33.84 15.40
CA GLY A 166 0.52 -32.48 15.96
C GLY A 166 0.99 -32.42 17.42
N PRO A 167 0.46 -33.24 18.35
CA PRO A 167 0.91 -33.25 19.74
C PRO A 167 2.37 -33.72 19.89
N GLU A 168 2.83 -34.62 19.03
CA GLU A 168 4.22 -35.10 19.07
C GLU A 168 5.20 -34.02 18.59
N VAL A 169 4.88 -33.34 17.49
CA VAL A 169 5.67 -32.18 17.05
C VAL A 169 5.69 -31.09 18.13
N ALA A 170 4.54 -30.76 18.72
CA ALA A 170 4.49 -29.79 19.80
C ALA A 170 5.37 -30.19 20.99
N ARG A 171 5.38 -31.49 21.35
CA ARG A 171 6.23 -32.03 22.42
C ARG A 171 7.72 -31.90 22.08
N LEU A 172 8.13 -32.24 20.86
CA LEU A 172 9.52 -32.13 20.40
C LEU A 172 10.01 -30.68 20.41
N LEU A 173 9.13 -29.74 20.05
CA LEU A 173 9.44 -28.31 20.01
C LEU A 173 9.27 -27.60 21.36
N GLY A 174 8.86 -28.31 22.42
CA GLY A 174 8.66 -27.72 23.75
C GLY A 174 7.47 -26.75 23.85
N LEU A 175 6.42 -26.96 23.04
CA LEU A 175 5.27 -26.06 22.91
C LEU A 175 3.96 -26.73 23.35
N PRO A 176 2.95 -25.93 23.78
CA PRO A 176 1.58 -26.43 23.90
C PRO A 176 1.03 -26.87 22.53
N ALA A 177 0.31 -28.00 22.48
CA ALA A 177 -0.27 -28.51 21.23
C ALA A 177 -1.17 -27.49 20.51
N ARG A 178 -1.93 -26.68 21.27
CA ARG A 178 -2.76 -25.60 20.71
C ARG A 178 -1.93 -24.53 19.98
N THR A 179 -0.73 -24.24 20.47
CA THR A 179 0.19 -23.29 19.84
C THR A 179 0.65 -23.82 18.49
N TRP A 180 1.02 -25.09 18.43
CA TRP A 180 1.38 -25.75 17.17
C TRP A 180 0.25 -25.69 16.14
N TYR A 181 -0.98 -26.05 16.52
CA TYR A 181 -2.12 -25.96 15.60
C TYR A 181 -2.40 -24.54 15.10
N SER A 182 -2.11 -23.52 15.92
CA SER A 182 -2.22 -22.12 15.47
C SER A 182 -1.22 -21.82 14.34
N TYR A 183 0.00 -22.33 14.43
CA TYR A 183 1.00 -22.18 13.37
C TYR A 183 0.58 -22.84 12.06
N GLU A 184 -0.04 -24.00 12.12
CA GLU A 184 -0.59 -24.70 10.94
C GLU A 184 -1.80 -23.97 10.32
N THR A 185 -2.32 -22.91 10.94
CA THR A 185 -3.38 -22.04 10.38
C THR A 185 -2.86 -20.70 9.87
N GLY A 186 -1.54 -20.48 9.84
CA GLY A 186 -0.93 -19.26 9.31
C GLY A 186 -0.61 -18.19 10.36
N VAL A 187 -0.69 -18.51 11.65
CA VAL A 187 -0.13 -17.65 12.71
C VAL A 187 1.40 -17.58 12.54
N THR A 188 1.98 -16.40 12.76
CA THR A 188 3.43 -16.19 12.66
C THR A 188 4.18 -17.16 13.59
N ILE A 189 5.14 -17.88 13.01
CA ILE A 189 5.97 -18.85 13.73
C ILE A 189 7.27 -18.14 14.14
N PRO A 190 7.65 -18.16 15.43
CA PRO A 190 8.95 -17.69 15.85
C PRO A 190 10.08 -18.43 15.13
N ALA A 191 11.18 -17.74 14.84
CA ALA A 191 12.24 -18.29 14.00
C ALA A 191 12.88 -19.54 14.63
N GLU A 192 13.07 -19.54 15.95
CA GLU A 192 13.57 -20.66 16.73
C GLU A 192 12.70 -21.91 16.58
N VAL A 193 11.37 -21.77 16.66
CA VAL A 193 10.42 -22.88 16.48
C VAL A 193 10.51 -23.45 15.07
N LEU A 194 10.62 -22.58 14.06
CA LEU A 194 10.72 -23.00 12.67
C LEU A 194 12.05 -23.73 12.40
N LEU A 195 13.15 -23.27 12.99
CA LEU A 195 14.47 -23.91 12.87
C LEU A 195 14.50 -25.27 13.56
N ASP A 196 13.91 -25.38 14.75
CA ASP A 196 13.79 -26.66 15.45
C ASP A 196 12.88 -27.63 14.66
N PHE A 197 11.77 -27.16 14.11
CA PHE A 197 10.93 -27.99 13.24
C PHE A 197 11.68 -28.50 12.00
N ILE A 198 12.46 -27.64 11.35
CA ILE A 198 13.32 -28.01 10.21
C ILE A 198 14.31 -29.11 10.63
N LYS A 199 14.92 -28.96 11.81
CA LYS A 199 15.87 -29.93 12.35
C LYS A 199 15.22 -31.28 12.63
N GLU A 200 14.05 -31.30 13.27
CA GLU A 200 13.35 -32.54 13.66
C GLU A 200 12.69 -33.25 12.46
N SER A 201 12.23 -32.50 11.45
CA SER A 201 11.61 -33.08 10.25
C SER A 201 12.60 -33.41 9.13
N GLY A 202 13.78 -32.80 9.13
CA GLY A 202 14.77 -32.91 8.05
C GLY A 202 14.36 -32.18 6.75
N VAL A 203 13.28 -31.39 6.77
CA VAL A 203 12.80 -30.68 5.58
C VAL A 203 13.79 -29.59 5.15
N SER A 204 13.95 -29.43 3.84
CA SER A 204 14.74 -28.36 3.23
C SER A 204 14.15 -26.98 3.56
N PRO A 205 14.93 -26.03 4.13
CA PRO A 205 14.48 -24.66 4.35
C PRO A 205 14.06 -23.95 3.05
N ASN A 206 14.74 -24.27 1.94
CA ASN A 206 14.44 -23.71 0.64
C ASN A 206 13.07 -24.17 0.13
N TRP A 207 12.80 -25.48 0.24
CA TRP A 207 11.50 -26.03 -0.13
C TRP A 207 10.40 -25.51 0.80
N LEU A 208 10.65 -25.45 2.11
CA LEU A 208 9.66 -24.94 3.06
C LEU A 208 9.31 -23.47 2.78
N ARG A 209 10.27 -22.68 2.29
CA ARG A 209 10.09 -21.27 1.94
C ARG A 209 9.31 -21.07 0.64
N SER A 210 9.62 -21.81 -0.44
CA SER A 210 9.06 -21.55 -1.78
C SER A 210 8.19 -22.66 -2.37
N GLY A 211 8.21 -23.86 -1.80
CA GLY A 211 7.61 -25.07 -2.39
C GLY A 211 8.41 -25.65 -3.55
N GLU A 212 9.53 -25.04 -3.93
CA GLU A 212 10.33 -25.43 -5.09
C GLU A 212 11.57 -26.25 -4.69
N GLY A 213 12.01 -27.12 -5.61
CA GLY A 213 13.20 -27.95 -5.42
C GLY A 213 12.94 -29.21 -4.58
N PRO A 214 13.99 -29.92 -4.15
CA PRO A 214 13.85 -31.14 -3.36
C PRO A 214 13.36 -30.81 -1.94
N ARG A 215 12.29 -31.49 -1.52
CA ARG A 215 11.69 -31.36 -0.18
C ARG A 215 12.65 -31.80 0.93
N TYR A 216 13.40 -32.87 0.70
CA TYR A 216 14.41 -33.37 1.64
C TYR A 216 15.80 -33.39 0.95
N PRO A 217 16.86 -32.93 1.63
CA PRO A 217 18.23 -33.10 1.15
C PRO A 217 18.56 -34.58 0.98
N ARG A 218 19.39 -34.93 -0.03
CA ARG A 218 19.73 -36.34 -0.35
C ARG A 218 20.35 -37.14 0.82
N ASP A 219 20.91 -36.46 1.81
CA ASP A 219 21.56 -37.07 2.98
C ASP A 219 20.74 -36.96 4.28
N ALA A 220 19.50 -36.45 4.21
CA ALA A 220 18.63 -36.37 5.38
C ALA A 220 18.08 -37.76 5.72
N LYS A 221 18.55 -38.36 6.81
CA LYS A 221 17.91 -39.54 7.41
C LYS A 221 16.44 -39.20 7.71
N ALA A 222 15.51 -39.93 7.11
CA ALA A 222 14.11 -39.88 7.52
C ALA A 222 14.01 -40.25 9.01
N PRO A 223 13.52 -39.36 9.89
CA PRO A 223 13.31 -39.72 11.28
C PRO A 223 11.99 -40.50 11.37
N GLY A 224 12.06 -41.81 11.67
CA GLY A 224 10.86 -42.61 11.91
C GLY A 224 10.87 -44.08 11.48
N ALA A 225 11.97 -44.62 10.94
CA ALA A 225 12.08 -46.07 10.79
C ALA A 225 12.17 -46.70 12.20
N LYS A 226 11.02 -47.18 12.72
CA LYS A 226 10.99 -48.05 13.90
C LYS A 226 11.97 -49.21 13.66
N PRO A 227 12.83 -49.57 14.63
CA PRO A 227 13.61 -50.79 14.51
C PRO A 227 12.61 -51.95 14.39
N GLU A 228 12.73 -52.75 13.32
CA GLU A 228 12.02 -54.02 13.21
C GLU A 228 12.35 -54.85 14.46
N GLU A 229 11.33 -55.15 15.26
CA GLU A 229 11.42 -56.16 16.30
C GLU A 229 11.76 -57.48 15.63
N SER A 230 13.03 -57.85 15.72
CA SER A 230 13.50 -59.19 15.43
C SER A 230 13.01 -60.12 16.54
N THR A 231 12.08 -61.02 16.22
CA THR A 231 11.85 -62.25 16.97
C THR A 231 11.18 -63.29 16.06
N PRO A 232 11.45 -64.60 16.20
CA PRO A 232 12.50 -65.29 16.98
C PRO A 232 13.61 -65.92 16.11
#